data_AF-A0A526UXN9-F1
#
_entry.id   AF-A0A526UXN9-F1
#
_cell.length_a   1.000
_cell.length_b   1.000
_cell.length_c   1.000
_cell.angle_alpha   90.00
_cell.angle_beta   90.00
_cell.angle_gamma   90.00
#
_symmetry.space_group_name_H-M   'P 1'
#
loop_
_entity.id
_entity.type
_entity.pdbx_description
1 polymer ?
#
loop_
_entity_poly.entity_id
_entity_poly.type
_entity_poly.pdbx_seq_one_letter_code
_entity_poly.pdbx_strand_id
1 'polypeptide(L)'
;ETIAAWLARWQGRDMPKLDRVKVFVFAGNHGVTAQGVSAYPAEVTVQMVANFAGGGAAINQLARMAGAELDVIPLDLDHPTGDFTQGPAMDETAFLAAVSAGYDAVTKDLDLICTGVDDAGLKRKVVAIEAGLQRHVATLADPLGIAAALGGRELAAIFGATLAARHLGIPVLLDGFVCTAAAAPLAKLHPTGLAHTIAAHVSAESGHRGLLEALSLPPLLDLGMRLGEGSGACLAVNIVRSALECHARMASFAEAGVSEK
;
A
#
# COMPACT_ATOMS: atom_id res chain seq x y z
N GLU A 1 -21.93 2.53 -6.39
CA GLU A 1 -22.08 3.88 -6.98
C GLU A 1 -20.87 4.77 -6.69
N THR A 2 -20.56 5.09 -5.42
CA THR A 2 -19.42 5.96 -5.05
C THR A 2 -18.07 5.50 -5.60
N ILE A 3 -17.80 4.19 -5.58
CA ILE A 3 -16.56 3.60 -6.15
C ILE A 3 -16.46 3.86 -7.66
N ALA A 4 -17.54 3.66 -8.42
CA ALA A 4 -17.55 3.88 -9.86
C ALA A 4 -17.34 5.38 -10.17
N ALA A 5 -18.04 6.27 -9.46
CA ALA A 5 -17.87 7.72 -9.60
C ALA A 5 -16.44 8.18 -9.24
N TRP A 6 -15.84 7.59 -8.20
CA TRP A 6 -14.45 7.86 -7.80
C TRP A 6 -13.46 7.41 -8.89
N LEU A 7 -13.62 6.21 -9.44
CA LEU A 7 -12.81 5.74 -10.56
C LEU A 7 -12.95 6.64 -11.78
N ALA A 8 -14.19 7.01 -12.14
CA ALA A 8 -14.49 7.88 -13.27
C ALA A 8 -13.74 9.21 -13.18
N ARG A 9 -13.78 9.83 -11.99
CA ARG A 9 -13.10 11.09 -11.69
C ARG A 9 -11.59 10.98 -11.88
N TRP A 10 -10.96 9.91 -11.38
CA TRP A 10 -9.51 9.75 -11.43
C TRP A 10 -9.02 9.38 -12.83
N GLN A 11 -9.73 8.47 -13.50
CA GLN A 11 -9.43 8.08 -14.87
C GLN A 11 -9.86 9.13 -15.93
N GLY A 12 -10.50 10.22 -15.51
CA GLY A 12 -10.94 11.31 -16.38
C GLY A 12 -11.92 10.85 -17.46
N ARG A 13 -12.83 9.92 -17.13
CA ARG A 13 -13.77 9.31 -18.08
C ARG A 13 -15.10 8.97 -17.43
N ASP A 14 -16.18 9.14 -18.16
CA ASP A 14 -17.54 8.84 -17.68
C ASP A 14 -17.72 7.35 -17.42
N MET A 15 -17.17 6.50 -18.29
CA MET A 15 -17.14 5.04 -18.15
C MET A 15 -15.75 4.56 -17.74
N PRO A 16 -15.46 4.45 -16.42
CA PRO A 16 -14.20 3.92 -15.92
C PRO A 16 -14.01 2.45 -16.28
N LYS A 17 -12.75 2.01 -16.27
CA LYS A 17 -12.33 0.66 -16.68
C LYS A 17 -11.27 0.08 -15.74
N LEU A 18 -11.07 -1.24 -15.82
CA LEU A 18 -10.05 -1.98 -15.06
C LEU A 18 -9.41 -3.07 -15.95
N ASP A 19 -8.91 -2.68 -17.12
CA ASP A 19 -8.25 -3.61 -18.03
C ASP A 19 -6.84 -3.94 -17.52
N ARG A 20 -6.16 -2.96 -16.92
CA ARG A 20 -4.77 -3.03 -16.48
C ARG A 20 -4.64 -2.73 -15.00
N VAL A 21 -4.81 -3.77 -14.21
CA VAL A 21 -4.64 -3.72 -12.76
C VAL A 21 -3.26 -4.26 -12.40
N LYS A 22 -2.52 -3.53 -11.57
CA LYS A 22 -1.17 -3.92 -11.15
C LYS A 22 -1.05 -3.97 -9.63
N VAL A 23 -0.32 -4.96 -9.14
CA VAL A 23 0.01 -5.15 -7.74
C VAL A 23 1.51 -5.03 -7.61
N PHE A 24 1.98 -4.09 -6.81
CA PHE A 24 3.40 -3.94 -6.49
C PHE A 24 3.69 -4.50 -5.10
N VAL A 25 4.65 -5.42 -5.04
CA VAL A 25 5.24 -5.89 -3.78
C VAL A 25 6.67 -5.40 -3.75
N PHE A 26 6.92 -4.39 -2.93
CA PHE A 26 8.27 -3.90 -2.68
C PHE A 26 8.86 -4.69 -1.50
N ALA A 27 10.02 -5.31 -1.71
CA ALA A 27 10.66 -6.13 -0.68
C ALA A 27 11.93 -5.43 -0.19
N GLY A 28 12.00 -5.15 1.11
CA GLY A 28 13.15 -4.51 1.76
C GLY A 28 13.45 -5.16 3.11
N ASN A 29 14.73 -5.13 3.51
CA ASN A 29 15.17 -5.63 4.81
C ASN A 29 15.44 -4.49 5.79
N HIS A 30 15.24 -4.76 7.09
CA HIS A 30 15.29 -3.75 8.14
C HIS A 30 16.37 -4.00 9.18
N GLY A 31 17.17 -2.98 9.50
CA GLY A 31 18.20 -3.08 10.54
C GLY A 31 17.63 -3.27 11.96
N VAL A 32 16.43 -2.75 12.22
CA VAL A 32 15.75 -2.92 13.53
C VAL A 32 15.47 -4.40 13.86
N THR A 33 15.49 -5.31 12.88
CA THR A 33 15.35 -6.74 13.12
C THR A 33 16.42 -7.29 14.06
N ALA A 34 17.59 -6.64 14.15
CA ALA A 34 18.63 -6.94 15.13
C ALA A 34 18.16 -6.80 16.59
N GLN A 35 17.10 -6.03 16.85
CA GLN A 35 16.44 -5.90 18.17
C GLN A 35 15.46 -7.06 18.46
N GLY A 36 15.45 -8.10 17.62
CA GLY A 36 14.58 -9.27 17.76
C GLY A 36 13.11 -8.98 17.52
N VAL A 37 12.78 -7.86 16.86
CA VAL A 37 11.39 -7.45 16.63
C VAL A 37 10.64 -8.33 15.65
N SER A 38 11.34 -9.20 14.90
CA SER A 38 10.77 -10.20 14.00
C SER A 38 10.91 -11.62 14.59
N ALA A 39 9.96 -12.49 14.26
CA ALA A 39 10.06 -13.94 14.51
C ALA A 39 10.84 -14.68 13.42
N TYR A 40 11.09 -14.01 12.29
CA TYR A 40 11.74 -14.57 11.11
C TYR A 40 13.13 -13.95 10.91
N PRO A 41 14.12 -14.74 10.48
CA PRO A 41 15.42 -14.20 10.10
C PRO A 41 15.32 -13.39 8.80
N ALA A 42 16.25 -12.45 8.58
CA ALA A 42 16.24 -11.55 7.42
C ALA A 42 16.32 -12.29 6.06
N GLU A 43 16.84 -13.51 6.03
CA GLU A 43 16.87 -14.38 4.84
C GLU A 43 15.48 -14.79 4.34
N VAL A 44 14.45 -14.75 5.19
CA VAL A 44 13.07 -15.09 4.79
C VAL A 44 12.56 -14.14 3.72
N THR A 45 12.96 -12.87 3.74
CA THR A 45 12.60 -11.90 2.68
C THR A 45 13.08 -12.37 1.31
N VAL A 46 14.33 -12.85 1.22
CA VAL A 46 14.91 -13.36 -0.02
C VAL A 46 14.18 -14.63 -0.47
N GLN A 47 13.87 -15.53 0.48
CA GLN A 47 13.11 -16.75 0.21
C GLN A 47 11.70 -16.46 -0.29
N MET A 48 11.02 -15.46 0.28
CA MET A 48 9.69 -15.04 -0.14
C MET A 48 9.72 -14.37 -1.51
N VAL A 49 10.73 -13.55 -1.82
CA VAL A 49 10.92 -13.02 -3.19
C VAL A 49 11.07 -14.15 -4.21
N ALA A 50 11.85 -15.19 -3.89
CA ALA A 50 11.94 -16.37 -4.74
C ALA A 50 10.58 -17.12 -4.85
N ASN A 51 9.83 -17.22 -3.74
CA ASN A 51 8.50 -17.81 -3.73
C ASN A 51 7.49 -17.03 -4.61
N PHE A 52 7.54 -15.70 -4.57
CA PHE A 52 6.72 -14.85 -5.44
C PHE A 52 7.07 -15.05 -6.91
N ALA A 53 8.36 -15.09 -7.25
CA ALA A 53 8.83 -15.37 -8.61
C ALA A 53 8.42 -16.77 -9.09
N GLY A 54 8.40 -17.75 -8.18
CA GLY A 54 7.91 -19.11 -8.44
C GLY A 54 6.38 -19.24 -8.51
N GLY A 55 5.62 -18.18 -8.22
CA GLY A 55 4.16 -18.22 -8.25
C GLY A 55 3.52 -18.92 -7.05
N GLY A 56 4.28 -19.19 -5.98
CA GLY A 56 3.86 -20.07 -4.88
C GLY A 56 3.19 -19.36 -3.70
N ALA A 57 3.22 -18.03 -3.66
CA ALA A 57 2.62 -17.28 -2.55
C ALA A 57 1.11 -17.05 -2.73
N ALA A 58 0.45 -16.69 -1.64
CA ALA A 58 -0.96 -16.36 -1.65
C ALA A 58 -1.26 -15.17 -2.57
N ILE A 59 -0.40 -14.13 -2.58
CA ILE A 59 -0.58 -12.99 -3.47
C ILE A 59 -0.59 -13.39 -4.94
N ASN A 60 0.21 -14.38 -5.36
CA ASN A 60 0.21 -14.86 -6.75
C ASN A 60 -1.17 -15.40 -7.15
N GLN A 61 -1.83 -16.13 -6.25
CA GLN A 61 -3.15 -16.71 -6.51
C GLN A 61 -4.24 -15.64 -6.52
N LEU A 62 -4.16 -14.70 -5.58
CA LEU A 62 -5.13 -13.61 -5.46
C LEU A 62 -5.01 -12.60 -6.61
N ALA A 63 -3.79 -12.26 -7.03
CA ALA A 63 -3.55 -11.41 -8.20
C ALA A 63 -4.12 -12.07 -9.47
N ARG A 64 -3.90 -13.37 -9.66
CA ARG A 64 -4.51 -14.13 -10.76
C ARG A 64 -6.04 -14.07 -10.73
N MET A 65 -6.64 -14.27 -9.56
CA MET A 65 -8.10 -14.22 -9.40
C MET A 65 -8.66 -12.81 -9.68
N ALA A 66 -7.93 -11.77 -9.29
CA ALA A 66 -8.29 -10.37 -9.52
C ALA A 66 -8.09 -9.91 -10.97
N GLY A 67 -7.46 -10.73 -11.82
CA GLY A 67 -7.01 -10.33 -13.14
C GLY A 67 -6.00 -9.17 -13.06
N ALA A 68 -5.09 -9.24 -12.09
CA ALA A 68 -4.06 -8.25 -11.84
C ALA A 68 -2.66 -8.82 -12.12
N GLU A 69 -1.80 -7.99 -12.69
CA GLU A 69 -0.38 -8.28 -12.89
C GLU A 69 0.37 -8.03 -11.58
N LEU A 70 1.21 -8.99 -11.16
CA LEU A 70 2.00 -8.88 -9.94
C LEU A 70 3.46 -8.58 -10.29
N ASP A 71 3.95 -7.43 -9.83
CA ASP A 71 5.36 -7.05 -9.89
C ASP A 71 5.97 -7.08 -8.49
N VAL A 72 7.06 -7.82 -8.36
CA VAL A 72 7.83 -7.94 -7.12
C VAL A 72 9.15 -7.24 -7.33
N ILE A 73 9.39 -6.18 -6.56
CA ILE A 73 10.53 -5.29 -6.72
C ILE A 73 11.41 -5.41 -5.48
N PRO A 74 12.51 -6.17 -5.54
CA PRO A 74 13.47 -6.24 -4.45
C PRO A 74 14.27 -4.93 -4.35
N LEU A 75 14.45 -4.44 -3.12
CA LEU A 75 15.14 -3.19 -2.80
C LEU A 75 16.32 -3.47 -1.89
N ASP A 76 17.48 -3.74 -2.51
CA ASP A 76 18.77 -3.90 -1.82
C ASP A 76 18.71 -4.87 -0.63
N LEU A 77 18.30 -6.12 -0.92
CA LEU A 77 17.99 -7.12 0.12
C LEU A 77 19.21 -7.54 0.95
N ASP A 78 20.42 -7.45 0.39
CA ASP A 78 21.65 -7.81 1.08
C ASP A 78 22.08 -6.77 2.12
N HIS A 79 21.60 -5.53 2.01
CA HIS A 79 21.93 -4.44 2.92
C HIS A 79 20.65 -3.92 3.59
N PRO A 80 20.29 -4.42 4.79
CA PRO A 80 19.18 -3.87 5.55
C PRO A 80 19.30 -2.35 5.76
N THR A 81 18.18 -1.67 5.98
CA THR A 81 18.22 -0.27 6.45
C THR A 81 18.98 -0.15 7.77
N GLY A 82 19.31 1.07 8.17
CA GLY A 82 19.81 1.34 9.52
C GLY A 82 18.83 0.88 10.60
N ASP A 83 19.36 0.54 11.77
CA ASP A 83 18.52 0.35 12.96
C ASP A 83 18.03 1.72 13.45
N PHE A 84 16.74 1.99 13.28
CA PHE A 84 16.15 3.28 13.64
C PHE A 84 16.23 3.58 15.15
N THR A 85 16.50 2.56 15.97
CA THR A 85 16.74 2.70 17.42
C THR A 85 18.17 3.13 17.74
N GLN A 86 19.06 3.23 16.75
CA GLN A 86 20.45 3.66 16.91
C GLN A 86 20.75 4.92 16.09
N GLY A 87 20.19 5.03 14.89
CA GLY A 87 20.31 6.18 13.97
C GLY A 87 19.06 6.32 13.09
N PRO A 88 19.09 7.05 11.97
CA PRO A 88 18.02 7.01 10.98
C PRO A 88 18.06 5.67 10.20
N ALA A 89 16.89 5.18 9.76
CA ALA A 89 16.81 3.98 8.91
C ALA A 89 17.46 4.20 7.54
N MET A 90 17.30 5.39 6.97
CA MET A 90 17.90 5.78 5.69
C MET A 90 18.44 7.21 5.78
N ASP A 91 19.55 7.48 5.10
CA ASP A 91 19.93 8.85 4.77
C ASP A 91 19.08 9.40 3.60
N GLU A 92 19.24 10.68 3.28
CA GLU A 92 18.49 11.33 2.21
C GLU A 92 18.70 10.65 0.84
N THR A 93 19.91 10.21 0.53
CA THR A 93 20.22 9.58 -0.76
C THR A 93 19.53 8.22 -0.88
N ALA A 94 19.64 7.39 0.16
CA ALA A 94 19.00 6.08 0.19
C ALA A 94 17.46 6.19 0.20
N PHE A 95 16.91 7.18 0.93
CA PHE A 95 15.47 7.43 0.95
C PHE A 95 14.97 7.85 -0.43
N LEU A 96 15.61 8.83 -1.07
CA LEU A 96 15.22 9.28 -2.41
C LEU A 96 15.36 8.17 -3.45
N ALA A 97 16.40 7.34 -3.38
CA ALA A 97 16.54 6.19 -4.29
C ALA A 97 15.39 5.19 -4.15
N ALA A 98 14.95 4.89 -2.93
CA ALA A 98 13.80 4.02 -2.69
C ALA A 98 12.47 4.64 -3.14
N VAL A 99 12.27 5.94 -2.89
CA VAL A 99 11.12 6.69 -3.42
C VAL A 99 11.10 6.66 -4.94
N SER A 100 12.24 6.90 -5.60
CA SER A 100 12.37 6.83 -7.06
C SER A 100 12.06 5.45 -7.60
N ALA A 101 12.55 4.37 -6.97
CA ALA A 101 12.23 3.00 -7.39
C ALA A 101 10.72 2.73 -7.38
N GLY A 102 10.00 3.22 -6.37
CA GLY A 102 8.54 3.14 -6.33
C GLY A 102 7.85 4.03 -7.34
N TYR A 103 8.33 5.26 -7.51
CA TYR A 103 7.78 6.24 -8.44
C TYR A 103 7.89 5.75 -9.89
N ASP A 104 9.08 5.27 -10.28
CA ASP A 104 9.41 4.86 -11.64
C ASP A 104 8.71 3.54 -12.03
N ALA A 105 8.30 2.72 -11.07
CA ALA A 105 7.52 1.50 -11.31
C ALA A 105 6.10 1.80 -11.84
N VAL A 106 5.57 3.00 -11.59
CA VAL A 106 4.20 3.39 -11.96
C VAL A 106 4.18 4.06 -13.33
N THR A 107 3.53 3.42 -14.30
CA THR A 107 3.41 3.92 -15.67
C THR A 107 1.99 4.41 -15.99
N LYS A 108 1.86 5.38 -16.91
CA LYS A 108 0.61 6.10 -17.24
C LYS A 108 -0.54 5.24 -17.81
N ASP A 109 -0.22 4.01 -18.19
CA ASP A 109 -1.08 3.06 -18.88
C ASP A 109 -1.75 2.05 -17.93
N LEU A 110 -1.54 2.19 -16.62
CA LEU A 110 -2.20 1.43 -15.56
C LEU A 110 -3.56 2.04 -15.20
N ASP A 111 -4.56 1.20 -14.93
CA ASP A 111 -5.91 1.63 -14.55
C ASP A 111 -6.13 1.65 -13.02
N LEU A 112 -5.37 0.84 -12.28
CA LEU A 112 -5.45 0.67 -10.82
C LEU A 112 -4.17 0.03 -10.26
N ILE A 113 -3.74 0.48 -9.08
CA ILE A 113 -2.55 -0.04 -8.38
C ILE A 113 -2.90 -0.60 -6.98
N CYS A 114 -2.24 -1.68 -6.58
CA CYS A 114 -2.27 -2.28 -5.24
C CYS A 114 -0.85 -2.38 -4.65
N THR A 115 -0.67 -2.33 -3.32
CA THR A 115 0.67 -2.40 -2.66
C THR A 115 0.69 -3.37 -1.47
N GLY A 116 1.84 -3.90 -1.00
CA GLY A 116 1.90 -4.83 0.16
C GLY A 116 3.27 -5.11 0.80
N VAL A 117 3.30 -5.53 2.09
CA VAL A 117 4.49 -5.97 2.91
C VAL A 117 4.06 -6.95 4.04
N ASP A 118 4.96 -7.79 4.60
CA ASP A 118 4.75 -8.83 5.65
C ASP A 118 5.15 -8.39 7.10
N ASP A 119 4.77 -9.13 8.17
CA ASP A 119 4.89 -8.71 9.58
C ASP A 119 5.00 -9.82 10.68
N ALA A 120 5.76 -9.62 11.79
CA ALA A 120 5.62 -10.35 13.09
C ALA A 120 6.43 -9.75 14.30
N GLY A 121 5.93 -9.75 15.57
CA GLY A 121 6.74 -9.63 16.82
C GLY A 121 6.44 -8.51 17.87
N LEU A 122 5.28 -8.51 18.54
CA LEU A 122 4.68 -7.34 19.24
C LEU A 122 5.45 -6.68 20.42
N LYS A 123 5.92 -7.40 21.45
CA LYS A 123 6.43 -6.75 22.68
C LYS A 123 7.74 -5.97 22.47
N ARG A 124 8.66 -6.54 21.69
CA ARG A 124 9.93 -5.89 21.34
C ARG A 124 9.72 -4.76 20.33
N LYS A 125 8.70 -4.88 19.46
CA LYS A 125 8.26 -3.79 18.58
C LYS A 125 7.91 -2.53 19.36
N VAL A 126 7.14 -2.64 20.45
CA VAL A 126 6.78 -1.46 21.27
C VAL A 126 8.03 -0.74 21.78
N VAL A 127 8.97 -1.48 22.38
CA VAL A 127 10.23 -0.92 22.90
C VAL A 127 11.05 -0.26 21.79
N ALA A 128 11.18 -0.92 20.63
CA ALA A 128 11.90 -0.36 19.50
C ALA A 128 11.23 0.92 18.97
N ILE A 129 9.91 0.91 18.80
CA ILE A 129 9.13 2.07 18.34
C ILE A 129 9.30 3.25 19.30
N GLU A 130 9.17 3.04 20.61
CA GLU A 130 9.37 4.08 21.63
C GLU A 130 10.79 4.66 21.58
N ALA A 131 11.81 3.80 21.47
CA ALA A 131 13.21 4.23 21.35
C ALA A 131 13.49 5.02 20.05
N GLY A 132 12.86 4.61 18.94
CA GLY A 132 12.92 5.34 17.67
C GLY A 132 12.26 6.71 17.76
N LEU A 133 11.03 6.77 18.27
CA LEU A 133 10.29 8.03 18.45
C LEU A 133 11.02 9.02 19.36
N GLN A 134 11.59 8.54 20.47
CA GLN A 134 12.35 9.39 21.39
C GLN A 134 13.61 9.97 20.72
N ARG A 135 14.34 9.16 19.96
CA ARG A 135 15.55 9.58 19.26
C ARG A 135 15.27 10.60 18.18
N HIS A 136 14.20 10.40 17.43
CA HIS A 136 13.85 11.22 16.27
C HIS A 136 12.84 12.32 16.62
N VAL A 137 12.73 12.72 17.89
CA VAL A 137 11.74 13.70 18.40
C VAL A 137 11.76 15.02 17.62
N ALA A 138 12.95 15.49 17.23
CA ALA A 138 13.12 16.73 16.46
C ALA A 138 12.56 16.64 15.02
N THR A 139 12.36 15.42 14.51
CA THR A 139 11.94 15.14 13.13
C THR A 139 10.45 14.81 13.05
N LEU A 140 9.75 14.63 14.17
CA LEU A 140 8.35 14.15 14.17
C LEU A 140 7.35 15.07 13.45
N ALA A 141 7.68 16.36 13.30
CA ALA A 141 6.86 17.32 12.57
C ALA A 141 7.09 17.27 11.05
N ASP A 142 8.20 16.67 10.59
CA ASP A 142 8.53 16.55 9.18
C ASP A 142 8.04 15.18 8.64
N PRO A 143 7.01 15.16 7.76
CA PRO A 143 6.46 13.91 7.25
C PRO A 143 7.43 13.11 6.37
N LEU A 144 8.38 13.76 5.68
CA LEU A 144 9.39 13.05 4.88
C LEU A 144 10.56 12.63 5.76
N GLY A 145 10.99 13.50 6.67
CA GLY A 145 12.00 13.18 7.66
C GLY A 145 11.63 11.96 8.50
N ILE A 146 10.38 11.86 8.97
CA ILE A 146 9.95 10.69 9.76
C ILE A 146 9.87 9.42 8.92
N ALA A 147 9.47 9.53 7.64
CA ALA A 147 9.45 8.39 6.71
C ALA A 147 10.87 7.85 6.45
N ALA A 148 11.87 8.74 6.32
CA ALA A 148 13.26 8.35 6.20
C ALA A 148 13.85 7.78 7.50
N ALA A 149 13.52 8.39 8.64
CA ALA A 149 14.10 8.05 9.94
C ALA A 149 13.56 6.74 10.53
N LEU A 150 12.24 6.49 10.41
CA LEU A 150 11.54 5.37 11.03
C LEU A 150 10.97 4.34 10.04
N GLY A 151 11.09 4.59 8.74
CA GLY A 151 10.55 3.72 7.70
C GLY A 151 11.51 2.62 7.24
N GLY A 152 11.19 2.07 6.06
CA GLY A 152 12.00 1.10 5.33
C GLY A 152 12.07 1.47 3.85
N ARG A 153 12.96 0.83 3.08
CA ARG A 153 13.06 1.09 1.62
C ARG A 153 11.74 0.77 0.92
N GLU A 154 11.07 -0.29 1.33
CA GLU A 154 9.78 -0.69 0.77
C GLU A 154 8.65 0.27 1.15
N LEU A 155 8.65 0.85 2.37
CA LEU A 155 7.71 1.92 2.71
C LEU A 155 7.96 3.17 1.85
N ALA A 156 9.23 3.54 1.67
CA ALA A 156 9.61 4.67 0.81
C ALA A 156 9.20 4.43 -0.65
N ALA A 157 9.34 3.20 -1.15
CA ALA A 157 8.88 2.83 -2.49
C ALA A 157 7.34 2.83 -2.60
N ILE A 158 6.60 2.34 -1.60
CA ILE A 158 5.13 2.43 -1.58
C ILE A 158 4.68 3.91 -1.58
N PHE A 159 5.35 4.77 -0.81
CA PHE A 159 5.13 6.21 -0.84
C PHE A 159 5.36 6.77 -2.25
N GLY A 160 6.49 6.43 -2.87
CA GLY A 160 6.85 6.86 -4.22
C GLY A 160 5.84 6.41 -5.29
N ALA A 161 5.43 5.14 -5.25
CA ALA A 161 4.42 4.58 -6.15
C ALA A 161 3.06 5.28 -5.97
N THR A 162 2.66 5.51 -4.72
CA THR A 162 1.40 6.22 -4.41
C THR A 162 1.46 7.68 -4.89
N LEU A 163 2.61 8.34 -4.76
CA LEU A 163 2.83 9.70 -5.26
C LEU A 163 2.81 9.77 -6.79
N ALA A 164 3.46 8.83 -7.47
CA ALA A 164 3.44 8.73 -8.93
C ALA A 164 2.01 8.50 -9.44
N ALA A 165 1.26 7.60 -8.81
CA ALA A 165 -0.14 7.36 -9.13
C ALA A 165 -0.97 8.65 -8.99
N ARG A 166 -0.72 9.45 -7.94
CA ARG A 166 -1.38 10.75 -7.76
C ARG A 166 -1.10 11.71 -8.92
N HIS A 167 0.17 11.76 -9.36
CA HIS A 167 0.62 12.61 -10.45
C HIS A 167 -0.01 12.21 -11.79
N LEU A 168 -0.17 10.91 -12.01
CA LEU A 168 -0.73 10.34 -13.23
C LEU A 168 -2.26 10.21 -13.20
N GLY A 169 -2.92 10.53 -12.09
CA GLY A 169 -4.36 10.36 -11.93
C GLY A 169 -4.80 8.89 -11.80
N ILE A 170 -3.89 7.99 -11.41
CA ILE A 170 -4.16 6.56 -11.29
C ILE A 170 -4.73 6.30 -9.89
N PRO A 171 -5.92 5.67 -9.77
CA PRO A 171 -6.46 5.26 -8.49
C PRO A 171 -5.62 4.14 -7.82
N VAL A 172 -5.56 4.14 -6.49
CA VAL A 172 -4.76 3.20 -5.69
C VAL A 172 -5.63 2.51 -4.64
N LEU A 173 -5.49 1.19 -4.50
CA LEU A 173 -5.98 0.41 -3.38
C LEU A 173 -4.83 0.16 -2.40
N LEU A 174 -4.89 0.77 -1.22
CA LEU A 174 -3.96 0.53 -0.13
C LEU A 174 -4.37 -0.76 0.58
N ASP A 175 -3.45 -1.71 0.73
CA ASP A 175 -3.72 -3.02 1.33
C ASP A 175 -3.91 -2.94 2.87
N GLY A 176 -2.94 -3.43 3.63
CA GLY A 176 -2.99 -3.46 5.08
C GLY A 176 -2.28 -2.28 5.75
N PHE A 177 -2.00 -2.45 7.04
CA PHE A 177 -1.44 -1.41 7.90
C PHE A 177 -0.18 -0.76 7.33
N VAL A 178 0.76 -1.56 6.81
CA VAL A 178 2.05 -1.09 6.32
C VAL A 178 1.88 -0.16 5.11
N CYS A 179 1.00 -0.52 4.18
CA CYS A 179 0.76 0.30 2.99
C CYS A 179 0.10 1.62 3.34
N THR A 180 -0.89 1.58 4.23
CA THR A 180 -1.54 2.79 4.75
C THR A 180 -0.54 3.68 5.49
N ALA A 181 0.35 3.11 6.31
CA ALA A 181 1.38 3.84 7.03
C ALA A 181 2.41 4.48 6.08
N ALA A 182 2.83 3.75 5.04
CA ALA A 182 3.73 4.25 4.00
C ALA A 182 3.13 5.43 3.22
N ALA A 183 1.83 5.41 2.94
CA ALA A 183 1.14 6.47 2.23
C ALA A 183 0.77 7.68 3.12
N ALA A 184 0.68 7.48 4.45
CA ALA A 184 0.25 8.51 5.41
C ALA A 184 0.99 9.87 5.32
N PRO A 185 2.32 9.93 5.03
CA PRO A 185 3.00 11.20 4.82
C PRO A 185 2.36 12.08 3.73
N LEU A 186 1.76 11.50 2.69
CA LEU A 186 1.06 12.27 1.64
C LEU A 186 -0.12 13.06 2.20
N ALA A 187 -0.86 12.52 3.16
CA ALA A 187 -1.98 13.23 3.81
C ALA A 187 -1.50 14.39 4.69
N LYS A 188 -0.27 14.34 5.20
CA LYS A 188 0.35 15.43 5.95
C LYS A 188 0.95 16.49 5.04
N LEU A 189 1.49 16.09 3.89
CA LEU A 189 2.04 17.00 2.88
C LEU A 189 0.95 17.81 2.18
N HIS A 190 -0.24 17.22 1.95
CA HIS A 190 -1.33 17.93 1.29
C HIS A 190 -2.71 17.42 1.74
N PRO A 191 -3.72 18.29 1.97
CA PRO A 191 -5.05 17.90 2.44
C PRO A 191 -5.77 16.87 1.55
N THR A 192 -5.44 16.84 0.26
CA THR A 192 -5.99 15.88 -0.72
C THR A 192 -4.95 14.88 -1.23
N GLY A 193 -3.82 14.73 -0.51
CA GLY A 193 -2.70 13.87 -0.92
C GLY A 193 -3.09 12.41 -1.12
N LEU A 194 -4.13 11.93 -0.42
CA LEU A 194 -4.66 10.57 -0.52
C LEU A 194 -6.01 10.47 -1.24
N ALA A 195 -6.47 11.53 -1.91
CA ALA A 195 -7.80 11.53 -2.54
C ALA A 195 -7.95 10.51 -3.68
N HIS A 196 -6.84 10.05 -4.26
CA HIS A 196 -6.77 8.99 -5.28
C HIS A 196 -6.59 7.60 -4.68
N THR A 197 -6.69 7.47 -3.36
CA THR A 197 -6.55 6.18 -2.67
C THR A 197 -7.87 5.73 -2.05
N ILE A 198 -8.05 4.41 -1.97
CA ILE A 198 -9.06 3.75 -1.14
C ILE A 198 -8.33 2.73 -0.27
N ALA A 199 -8.70 2.63 1.00
CA ALA A 199 -8.27 1.51 1.84
C ALA A 199 -9.01 0.24 1.42
N ALA A 200 -8.28 -0.75 0.91
CA ALA A 200 -8.83 -2.01 0.43
C ALA A 200 -9.47 -2.80 1.57
N HIS A 201 -8.80 -2.87 2.71
CA HIS A 201 -9.33 -3.50 3.90
C HIS A 201 -8.79 -2.85 5.16
N VAL A 202 -9.49 -3.05 6.27
CA VAL A 202 -8.88 -2.93 7.60
C VAL A 202 -8.26 -4.28 7.95
N SER A 203 -7.02 -4.22 8.34
CA SER A 203 -6.24 -5.41 8.70
C SER A 203 -6.35 -5.66 10.21
N ALA A 204 -6.04 -6.88 10.66
CA ALA A 204 -6.19 -7.28 12.06
C ALA A 204 -5.11 -6.69 13.00
N GLU A 205 -4.15 -5.95 12.44
CA GLU A 205 -3.13 -5.19 13.15
C GLU A 205 -3.79 -4.09 13.97
N SER A 206 -3.46 -4.04 15.27
CA SER A 206 -4.14 -3.17 16.25
C SER A 206 -4.10 -1.68 15.90
N GLY A 207 -3.09 -1.24 15.16
CA GLY A 207 -2.94 0.17 14.75
C GLY A 207 -3.73 0.56 13.50
N HIS A 208 -4.21 -0.39 12.69
CA HIS A 208 -4.71 -0.04 11.36
C HIS A 208 -6.02 0.73 11.40
N ARG A 209 -6.98 0.30 12.23
CA ARG A 209 -8.25 1.01 12.38
C ARG A 209 -8.05 2.46 12.81
N GLY A 210 -7.23 2.70 13.83
CA GLY A 210 -6.92 4.05 14.31
C GLY A 210 -6.21 4.91 13.27
N LEU A 211 -5.32 4.32 12.47
CA LEU A 211 -4.68 5.01 11.35
C LEU A 211 -5.68 5.40 10.26
N LEU A 212 -6.58 4.48 9.87
CA LEU A 212 -7.63 4.75 8.89
C LEU A 212 -8.58 5.86 9.35
N GLU A 213 -8.95 5.87 10.63
CA GLU A 213 -9.74 6.94 11.25
C GLU A 213 -9.01 8.29 11.20
N ALA A 214 -7.73 8.32 11.57
CA ALA A 214 -6.91 9.53 11.53
C ALA A 214 -6.72 10.09 10.10
N LEU A 215 -6.76 9.22 9.09
CA LEU A 215 -6.65 9.58 7.67
C LEU A 215 -8.01 9.82 7.00
N SER A 216 -9.13 9.59 7.70
CA SER A 216 -10.47 9.61 7.12
C SER A 216 -10.61 8.70 5.88
N LEU A 217 -9.99 7.51 5.93
CA LEU A 217 -10.00 6.51 4.87
C LEU A 217 -10.82 5.29 5.30
N PRO A 218 -12.14 5.24 5.03
CA PRO A 218 -12.94 4.06 5.35
C PRO A 218 -12.50 2.85 4.50
N PRO A 219 -12.33 1.67 5.10
CA PRO A 219 -11.95 0.45 4.37
C PRO A 219 -13.12 -0.12 3.58
N LEU A 220 -12.84 -0.76 2.43
CA LEU A 220 -13.86 -1.52 1.68
C LEU A 220 -14.23 -2.84 2.36
N LEU A 221 -13.25 -3.48 3.00
CA LEU A 221 -13.37 -4.83 3.56
C LEU A 221 -12.92 -4.87 5.03
N ASP A 222 -13.57 -5.70 5.83
CA ASP A 222 -13.16 -6.04 7.20
C ASP A 222 -13.29 -7.56 7.37
N LEU A 223 -12.19 -8.25 7.08
CA LEU A 223 -12.16 -9.73 6.97
C LEU A 223 -11.21 -10.38 7.98
N GLY A 224 -10.65 -9.62 8.93
CA GLY A 224 -9.66 -10.11 9.89
C GLY A 224 -8.33 -10.55 9.25
N MET A 225 -8.02 -10.05 8.05
CA MET A 225 -6.79 -10.36 7.32
C MET A 225 -5.57 -9.64 7.91
N ARG A 226 -4.40 -10.30 7.84
CA ARG A 226 -3.13 -9.79 8.37
C ARG A 226 -1.91 -10.37 7.64
N LEU A 227 -2.12 -10.76 6.38
CA LEU A 227 -1.08 -11.37 5.55
C LEU A 227 -0.18 -10.30 4.92
N GLY A 228 -0.78 -9.19 4.49
CA GLY A 228 -0.07 -8.17 3.72
C GLY A 228 0.10 -8.58 2.26
N GLU A 229 1.25 -8.22 1.66
CA GLU A 229 1.62 -8.54 0.27
C GLU A 229 0.65 -8.00 -0.82
N GLY A 230 -0.35 -7.18 -0.47
CA GLY A 230 -1.36 -6.71 -1.43
C GLY A 230 -2.57 -7.65 -1.51
N SER A 231 -2.67 -8.62 -0.59
CA SER A 231 -3.69 -9.66 -0.61
C SER A 231 -5.10 -9.10 -0.40
N GLY A 232 -5.30 -8.19 0.54
CA GLY A 232 -6.55 -7.48 0.77
C GLY A 232 -6.90 -6.55 -0.40
N ALA A 233 -5.90 -5.89 -0.97
CA ALA A 233 -6.06 -5.09 -2.19
C ALA A 233 -6.54 -5.93 -3.38
N CYS A 234 -5.95 -7.10 -3.64
CA CYS A 234 -6.43 -8.03 -4.67
C CYS A 234 -7.87 -8.50 -4.45
N LEU A 235 -8.29 -8.75 -3.20
CA LEU A 235 -9.68 -9.07 -2.92
C LEU A 235 -10.60 -7.88 -3.20
N ALA A 236 -10.18 -6.67 -2.82
CA ALA A 236 -10.93 -5.44 -3.05
C ALA A 236 -11.06 -5.10 -4.55
N VAL A 237 -10.10 -5.46 -5.41
CA VAL A 237 -10.23 -5.31 -6.87
C VAL A 237 -11.54 -5.92 -7.37
N ASN A 238 -11.96 -7.07 -6.84
CA ASN A 238 -13.20 -7.72 -7.26
C ASN A 238 -14.44 -6.90 -6.89
N ILE A 239 -14.44 -6.25 -5.72
CA ILE A 239 -15.51 -5.32 -5.31
C ILE A 239 -15.57 -4.12 -6.26
N VAL A 240 -14.40 -3.59 -6.63
CA VAL A 240 -14.30 -2.46 -7.57
C VAL A 240 -14.80 -2.85 -8.96
N ARG A 241 -14.42 -4.04 -9.46
CA ARG A 241 -14.94 -4.60 -10.73
C ARG A 241 -16.45 -4.78 -10.69
N SER A 242 -17.01 -5.31 -9.60
CA SER A 242 -18.47 -5.43 -9.43
C SER A 242 -19.15 -4.06 -9.45
N ALA A 243 -18.58 -3.04 -8.81
CA ALA A 243 -19.12 -1.69 -8.85
C ALA A 243 -19.15 -1.11 -10.27
N LEU A 244 -18.12 -1.39 -11.08
CA LEU A 244 -18.07 -1.01 -12.49
C LEU A 244 -19.12 -1.75 -13.33
N GLU A 245 -19.24 -3.06 -13.16
CA GLU A 245 -20.22 -3.86 -13.91
C GLU A 245 -21.66 -3.42 -13.61
N CYS A 246 -21.98 -3.16 -12.34
CA CYS A 246 -23.28 -2.59 -11.97
C CYS A 246 -23.49 -1.20 -12.60
N HIS A 247 -22.46 -0.34 -12.63
CA HIS A 247 -22.59 0.99 -13.23
C HIS A 247 -22.76 0.93 -14.75
N ALA A 248 -22.05 0.03 -15.43
CA ALA A 248 -22.00 -0.05 -16.88
C ALA A 248 -23.18 -0.80 -17.50
N ARG A 249 -23.76 -1.77 -16.79
CA ARG A 249 -24.74 -2.71 -17.37
C ARG A 249 -26.11 -2.71 -16.71
N MET A 250 -26.29 -2.03 -15.57
CA MET A 250 -27.60 -1.93 -14.96
C MET A 250 -28.49 -1.02 -15.82
N ALA A 251 -29.65 -1.53 -16.22
CA ALA A 251 -30.66 -0.72 -16.91
C ALA A 251 -31.13 0.41 -15.99
N SER A 252 -31.29 1.60 -16.56
CA SER A 252 -32.02 2.69 -15.93
C SER A 252 -33.49 2.32 -15.71
N PHE A 253 -34.19 3.04 -14.84
CA PHE A 253 -35.63 2.82 -14.65
C PHE A 253 -36.43 2.96 -15.95
N ALA A 254 -36.03 3.91 -16.82
CA ALA A 254 -36.63 4.09 -18.14
C ALA A 254 -36.43 2.86 -19.05
N GLU A 255 -35.21 2.33 -19.12
CA GLU A 255 -34.89 1.14 -19.92
C GLU A 255 -35.56 -0.13 -19.38
N ALA A 256 -35.72 -0.23 -18.07
CA ALA A 256 -36.38 -1.35 -17.40
C ALA A 256 -37.92 -1.24 -17.38
N GLY A 257 -38.50 -0.14 -17.86
CA GLY A 257 -39.95 0.11 -17.82
C GLY A 257 -40.50 0.24 -16.40
N VAL A 258 -39.69 0.67 -15.44
CA VAL A 258 -40.08 0.87 -14.04
C VAL A 258 -40.58 2.30 -13.87
N SER A 259 -41.83 2.44 -13.41
CA SER A 259 -42.44 3.75 -13.15
C SER A 259 -41.65 4.53 -12.11
N GLU A 260 -41.34 5.80 -12.41
CA GLU A 260 -40.86 6.75 -11.41
C GLU A 260 -41.94 6.95 -10.34
N LYS A 261 -41.56 6.93 -9.05
CA LYS A 261 -42.46 7.19 -7.93
C LYS A 261 -42.69 8.68 -7.73
#